data_AF-A0A8T4W149-F1
#
_entry.id   AF-A0A8T4W149-F1
#
_cell.length_a   1.000
_cell.length_b   1.000
_cell.length_c   1.000
_cell.angle_alpha   90.00
_cell.angle_beta   90.00
_cell.angle_gamma   90.00
#
_symmetry.space_group_name_H-M   'P 1'
#
loop_
_entity.id
_entity.type
_entity.pdbx_description
1 polymer ?
#
loop_
_entity_poly.entity_id
_entity_poly.type
_entity_poly.pdbx_seq_one_letter_code
_entity_poly.pdbx_strand_id
1 'polypeptide(L)'
;MSQAIDRIRENLTEVVSVSVTGIWLGALFTGQDWWLPFMLIGYIIIVPMTALVFGDREEIAEWWEDEDVTIPEDTNETDPVETLKNRYAAGEISDAEFERKLERLLEIEESESTTAEYDDIDRELDRL
;
A
#
# COMPACT_ATOMS: atom_id res chain seq x y z
N MET A 1 -20.33 -31.97 21.11
CA MET A 1 -19.82 -31.17 19.97
C MET A 1 -19.29 -29.80 20.39
N SER A 2 -19.88 -29.12 21.38
CA SER A 2 -19.43 -27.78 21.84
C SER A 2 -18.01 -27.75 22.42
N GLN A 3 -17.61 -28.70 23.27
CA GLN A 3 -16.25 -28.75 23.84
C GLN A 3 -15.12 -28.83 22.80
N ALA A 4 -15.39 -29.42 21.64
CA ALA A 4 -14.40 -29.48 20.57
C ALA A 4 -14.18 -28.11 19.92
N ILE A 5 -15.26 -27.31 19.79
CA ILE A 5 -15.23 -25.99 19.17
C ILE A 5 -14.52 -24.98 20.07
N ASP A 6 -14.73 -25.07 21.39
CA ASP A 6 -14.07 -24.19 22.36
C ASP A 6 -12.55 -24.40 22.38
N ARG A 7 -12.11 -25.67 22.29
CA ARG A 7 -10.69 -26.02 22.23
C ARG A 7 -10.03 -25.63 20.91
N ILE A 8 -10.78 -25.65 19.81
CA ILE A 8 -10.32 -25.15 18.50
C ILE A 8 -10.14 -23.62 18.54
N ARG A 9 -10.99 -22.88 19.27
CA ARG A 9 -10.83 -21.43 19.44
C ARG A 9 -9.61 -21.08 20.30
N GLU A 10 -9.34 -21.86 21.34
CA GLU A 10 -8.20 -21.60 22.23
C GLU A 10 -6.85 -21.97 21.60
N ASN A 11 -6.82 -22.98 20.72
CA ASN A 11 -5.63 -23.38 19.97
C ASN A 11 -5.69 -22.95 18.49
N LEU A 12 -6.51 -21.94 18.17
CA LEU A 12 -6.78 -21.55 16.78
C LEU A 12 -5.48 -21.19 16.05
N THR A 13 -4.61 -20.41 16.71
CA THR A 13 -3.33 -19.99 16.16
C THR A 13 -2.40 -21.17 15.88
N GLU A 14 -2.38 -22.18 16.76
CA GLU A 14 -1.57 -23.40 16.58
C GLU A 14 -2.12 -24.26 15.44
N VAL A 15 -3.43 -24.47 15.40
CA VAL A 15 -4.08 -25.25 14.34
C VAL A 15 -3.91 -24.55 12.99
N VAL A 16 -4.02 -23.22 12.94
CA VAL A 16 -3.81 -22.43 11.73
C VAL A 16 -2.36 -22.49 11.28
N SER A 17 -1.38 -22.31 12.18
CA SER A 17 0.04 -22.34 11.80
C SER A 17 0.47 -23.73 11.32
N VAL A 18 0.02 -24.81 11.98
CA VAL A 18 0.26 -26.20 11.56
C VAL A 18 -0.44 -26.50 10.24
N SER A 19 -1.67 -26.01 10.04
CA SER A 19 -2.40 -26.21 8.79
C SER A 19 -1.75 -25.47 7.62
N VAL A 20 -1.36 -24.21 7.81
CA VAL A 20 -0.64 -23.41 6.81
C VAL A 20 0.67 -24.11 6.47
N THR A 21 1.49 -24.45 7.46
CA THR A 21 2.76 -25.14 7.25
C THR A 21 2.57 -26.49 6.55
N GLY A 22 1.53 -27.24 6.95
CA GLY A 22 1.18 -28.54 6.37
C GLY A 22 0.72 -28.46 4.92
N ILE A 23 -0.07 -27.44 4.56
CA ILE A 23 -0.49 -27.18 3.17
C ILE A 23 0.73 -26.89 2.30
N TRP A 24 1.65 -26.08 2.81
CA TRP A 24 2.88 -25.73 2.11
C TRP A 24 3.83 -26.90 1.92
N LEU A 25 4.09 -27.66 2.98
CA LEU A 25 4.90 -28.87 2.89
C LEU A 25 4.22 -29.94 2.03
N GLY A 26 2.89 -30.05 2.12
CA GLY A 26 2.08 -30.92 1.29
C GLY A 26 2.21 -30.57 -0.19
N ALA A 27 2.08 -29.30 -0.55
CA ALA A 27 2.23 -28.82 -1.92
C ALA A 27 3.65 -29.06 -2.46
N LEU A 28 4.68 -28.87 -1.63
CA LEU A 28 6.07 -29.14 -1.99
C LEU A 28 6.32 -30.64 -2.20
N PHE A 29 5.83 -31.49 -1.29
CA PHE A 29 6.01 -32.94 -1.37
C PHE A 29 5.23 -33.58 -2.52
N THR A 30 4.04 -33.05 -2.82
CA THR A 30 3.22 -33.52 -3.95
C THR A 30 3.63 -32.93 -5.29
N GLY A 31 4.74 -32.16 -5.34
CA GLY A 31 5.31 -31.61 -6.58
C GLY A 31 4.39 -30.63 -7.28
N GLN A 32 3.61 -29.85 -6.53
CA GLN A 32 2.64 -28.93 -7.11
C GLN A 32 3.33 -27.71 -7.69
N ASP A 33 3.17 -27.44 -8.98
CA ASP A 33 3.84 -26.28 -9.58
C ASP A 33 3.22 -24.92 -9.17
N TRP A 34 2.06 -24.92 -8.50
CA TRP A 34 1.32 -23.70 -8.17
C TRP A 34 1.70 -23.03 -6.85
N TRP A 35 2.36 -23.73 -5.92
CA TRP A 35 2.71 -23.13 -4.61
C TRP A 35 3.79 -22.04 -4.76
N LEU A 36 4.76 -22.26 -5.66
CA LEU A 36 5.85 -21.33 -5.94
C LEU A 36 5.35 -20.04 -6.61
N PRO A 37 4.59 -20.06 -7.72
CA PRO A 37 4.05 -18.85 -8.33
C PRO A 37 3.06 -18.13 -7.41
N PHE A 38 2.25 -18.85 -6.62
CA PHE A 38 1.37 -18.21 -5.62
C PHE A 38 2.18 -17.42 -4.58
N MET A 39 3.27 -18.01 -4.09
CA MET A 39 4.19 -17.33 -3.18
C MET A 39 4.89 -16.13 -3.79
N LEU A 40 5.36 -16.30 -5.03
CA LEU A 40 6.02 -15.25 -5.78
C LEU A 40 5.08 -14.06 -5.97
N ILE A 41 3.84 -14.31 -6.40
CA ILE A 41 2.82 -13.28 -6.58
C ILE A 41 2.47 -12.63 -5.24
N GLY A 42 2.31 -13.43 -4.17
CA GLY A 42 2.06 -12.92 -2.83
C GLY A 42 3.15 -11.99 -2.35
N TYR A 43 4.42 -12.36 -2.53
CA TYR A 43 5.55 -11.50 -2.18
C TYR A 43 5.59 -10.23 -3.03
N ILE A 44 5.46 -10.36 -4.36
CA ILE A 44 5.48 -9.23 -5.30
C ILE A 44 4.35 -8.23 -5.03
N ILE A 45 3.19 -8.67 -4.52
CA ILE A 45 2.05 -7.77 -4.26
C ILE A 45 2.01 -7.28 -2.81
N ILE A 46 2.22 -8.18 -1.84
CA ILE A 46 2.05 -7.84 -0.42
C ILE A 46 3.15 -6.90 0.05
N VAL A 47 4.40 -7.11 -0.37
CA VAL A 47 5.53 -6.25 0.02
C VAL A 47 5.33 -4.79 -0.41
N PRO A 48 5.06 -4.45 -1.69
CA PRO A 48 4.82 -3.07 -2.06
C PRO A 48 3.52 -2.53 -1.44
N MET A 49 2.50 -3.36 -1.25
CA MET A 49 1.29 -2.92 -0.56
C MET A 49 1.58 -2.53 0.90
N THR A 50 2.42 -3.28 1.60
CA THR A 50 2.85 -2.92 2.97
C THR A 50 3.71 -1.66 2.99
N ALA A 51 4.57 -1.49 1.99
CA ALA A 51 5.37 -0.27 1.85
C ALA A 51 4.50 0.96 1.54
N LEU A 52 3.45 0.82 0.73
CA LEU A 52 2.50 1.92 0.46
C LEU A 52 1.66 2.29 1.70
N VAL A 53 1.28 1.31 2.51
CA VAL A 53 0.40 1.54 3.68
C VAL A 53 1.18 2.03 4.91
N PHE A 54 2.42 1.58 5.09
CA PHE A 54 3.20 1.82 6.31
C PHE A 54 4.58 2.42 6.06
N GLY A 55 5.05 2.46 4.82
CA GLY A 55 6.36 2.99 4.49
C GLY A 55 6.32 4.50 4.37
N ASP A 56 7.09 5.17 5.23
CA ASP A 56 7.49 6.55 4.97
C ASP A 56 8.28 6.59 3.65
N ARG A 57 8.10 7.67 2.88
CA ARG A 57 8.69 7.85 1.53
C ARG A 57 10.23 7.68 1.49
N GLU A 58 10.88 7.75 2.64
CA GLU A 58 12.34 7.67 2.80
C GLU A 58 12.86 6.21 2.78
N GLU A 59 12.13 5.24 3.36
CA GLU A 59 12.52 3.81 3.34
C GLU A 59 12.37 3.19 1.94
N ILE A 60 11.41 3.71 1.16
CA ILE A 60 11.19 3.30 -0.23
C ILE A 60 12.29 3.85 -1.14
N ALA A 61 12.97 4.95 -0.83
CA ALA A 61 14.07 5.41 -1.68
C ALA A 61 15.33 4.53 -1.52
N GLU A 62 15.63 4.12 -0.29
CA GLU A 62 16.85 3.37 0.04
C GLU A 62 16.87 1.95 -0.54
N TRP A 63 15.70 1.27 -0.58
CA TRP A 63 15.59 -0.07 -1.17
C TRP A 63 15.70 -0.08 -2.69
N TRP A 64 15.42 1.04 -3.35
CA TRP A 64 15.29 1.14 -4.80
C TRP A 64 16.50 1.77 -5.49
N GLU A 65 17.43 2.37 -4.72
CA GLU A 65 18.72 2.86 -5.26
C GLU A 65 19.73 1.73 -5.54
N ASP A 66 19.65 0.59 -4.85
CA ASP A 66 20.65 -0.49 -4.94
C ASP A 66 20.26 -1.67 -5.84
N GLU A 67 18.99 -1.82 -6.20
CA GLU A 67 18.50 -2.95 -7.01
C GLU A 67 17.81 -2.43 -8.28
N ASP A 68 18.38 -2.73 -9.45
CA ASP A 68 17.91 -2.38 -10.81
C ASP A 68 16.62 -3.17 -11.15
N VAL A 69 15.61 -3.04 -10.28
CA VAL A 69 14.28 -3.61 -10.43
C VAL A 69 13.46 -2.58 -11.20
N THR A 70 13.37 -2.79 -12.50
CA THR A 70 12.44 -2.06 -13.36
C THR A 70 11.02 -2.49 -13.02
N ILE A 71 10.42 -1.83 -12.02
CA ILE A 71 8.97 -1.83 -11.88
C ILE A 71 8.38 -1.18 -13.14
N PRO A 72 7.40 -1.81 -13.82
CA PRO A 72 6.61 -1.11 -14.80
C PRO A 72 5.89 0.04 -14.08
N GLU A 73 6.29 1.28 -14.38
CA GLU A 73 5.60 2.50 -13.99
C GLU A 73 4.19 2.51 -14.61
N ASP A 74 3.26 1.80 -14.00
CA ASP A 74 1.89 1.77 -14.46
C ASP A 74 0.91 1.56 -13.29
N THR A 75 0.89 2.55 -12.40
CA THR A 75 -0.29 2.84 -11.56
C THR A 75 -0.41 4.35 -11.33
N ASN A 76 -0.97 5.03 -12.33
CA ASN A 76 -2.03 6.04 -12.21
C ASN A 76 -2.17 6.80 -10.89
N GLU A 77 -1.22 7.69 -10.59
CA GLU A 77 -1.47 8.96 -9.89
C GLU A 77 -0.24 9.85 -10.09
N THR A 78 0.02 10.28 -11.33
CA THR A 78 1.00 11.36 -11.52
C THR A 78 0.47 12.56 -10.76
N ASP A 79 1.24 13.01 -9.76
CA ASP A 79 0.91 14.17 -8.95
C ASP A 79 0.48 15.33 -9.90
N PRO A 80 -0.73 15.88 -9.73
CA PRO A 80 -1.20 17.02 -10.52
C PRO A 80 -0.20 18.18 -10.55
N VAL A 81 0.59 18.37 -9.49
CA VAL A 81 1.66 19.36 -9.40
C VAL A 81 2.87 18.98 -10.25
N GLU A 82 3.26 17.71 -10.29
CA GLU A 82 4.35 17.20 -11.13
C GLU A 82 4.03 17.37 -12.62
N THR A 83 2.79 17.10 -13.02
CA THR A 83 2.32 17.36 -14.38
C THR A 83 2.42 18.85 -14.76
N LEU A 84 2.10 19.75 -13.83
CA LEU A 84 2.25 21.20 -14.05
C LEU A 84 3.71 21.63 -14.19
N LYS A 85 4.61 21.10 -13.36
CA LYS A 85 6.05 21.37 -13.43
C LYS A 85 6.64 20.96 -14.78
N ASN A 86 6.28 19.79 -15.29
CA ASN A 86 6.73 19.31 -16.60
C ASN A 86 6.31 20.27 -17.73
N ARG A 87 5.09 20.80 -17.70
CA ARG A 87 4.59 21.72 -18.73
C ARG A 87 5.21 23.12 -18.65
N TYR A 88 5.56 23.58 -17.45
CA TYR A 88 6.34 24.81 -17.27
C TYR A 88 7.75 24.66 -17.83
N ALA A 89 8.42 23.54 -17.53
CA ALA A 89 9.75 23.22 -18.05
C ALA A 89 9.76 23.07 -19.59
N ALA A 90 8.67 22.53 -20.16
CA ALA A 90 8.46 22.47 -21.61
C ALA A 90 8.13 23.83 -22.25
N GLY A 91 7.88 24.87 -21.45
CA GLY A 91 7.52 26.21 -21.91
C GLY A 91 6.09 26.33 -22.45
N GLU A 92 5.23 25.35 -22.17
CA GLU A 92 3.83 25.33 -22.62
C GLU A 92 2.91 26.20 -21.78
N ILE A 93 3.31 26.51 -20.55
CA ILE A 93 2.60 27.42 -19.64
C ILE A 93 3.54 28.52 -19.19
N SER A 94 3.00 29.73 -19.04
CA SER A 94 3.75 30.84 -18.46
C SER A 94 3.85 30.71 -16.94
N ASP A 95 4.83 31.38 -16.35
CA ASP A 95 5.06 31.44 -14.91
C ASP A 95 3.80 31.87 -14.13
N ALA A 96 3.13 32.93 -14.58
CA ALA A 96 1.86 33.40 -13.98
C ALA A 96 0.69 32.41 -14.12
N GLU A 97 0.72 31.51 -15.10
CA GLU A 97 -0.28 30.45 -15.24
C GLU A 97 0.06 29.23 -14.37
N PHE A 98 1.34 28.97 -14.14
CA PHE A 98 1.80 27.96 -13.21
C PHE A 98 1.41 28.35 -11.78
N GLU A 99 1.75 29.55 -11.32
CA GLU A 99 1.42 30.03 -9.97
C GLU A 99 -0.07 29.95 -9.67
N ARG A 100 -0.92 30.45 -10.58
CA ARG A 100 -2.38 30.42 -10.42
C ARG A 100 -2.96 29.01 -10.34
N LYS A 101 -2.37 28.04 -11.06
CA LYS A 101 -2.84 26.66 -11.06
C LYS A 101 -2.28 25.88 -9.87
N LEU A 102 -1.06 26.19 -9.44
CA LEU A 102 -0.42 25.62 -8.25
C LEU A 102 -1.17 26.00 -6.99
N GLU A 103 -1.50 27.30 -6.81
CA GLU A 103 -2.25 27.78 -5.65
C GLU A 103 -3.60 27.08 -5.50
N ARG A 104 -4.32 26.88 -6.61
CA ARG A 104 -5.59 26.14 -6.62
C ARG A 104 -5.43 24.68 -6.20
N LEU A 105 -4.37 24.00 -6.65
CA LEU A 105 -4.17 22.59 -6.30
C LEU A 105 -3.79 22.43 -4.83
N LEU A 106 -2.96 23.32 -4.29
CA LEU A 106 -2.61 23.34 -2.87
C LEU A 106 -3.82 23.60 -1.97
N GLU A 107 -4.71 24.52 -2.36
CA GLU A 107 -5.95 24.79 -1.62
C GLU A 107 -6.86 23.56 -1.54
N ILE A 108 -6.94 22.76 -2.61
CA ILE A 108 -7.76 21.55 -2.64
C ILE A 108 -7.17 20.48 -1.72
N GLU A 109 -5.86 20.22 -1.79
CA GLU A 109 -5.16 19.25 -0.93
C GLU A 109 -5.22 19.63 0.56
N GLU A 110 -5.12 20.92 0.89
CA GLU A 110 -5.28 21.43 2.26
C GLU A 110 -6.72 21.24 2.77
N SER A 111 -7.72 21.44 1.91
CA SER A 111 -9.14 21.24 2.27
C SER A 111 -9.48 19.76 2.50
N GLU A 112 -8.86 18.85 1.72
CA GLU A 112 -9.03 17.41 1.85
C GLU A 112 -8.39 16.88 3.13
N SER A 113 -7.16 17.33 3.45
CA SER A 113 -6.46 16.96 4.68
C SER A 113 -7.17 17.47 5.95
N THR A 114 -7.69 18.71 5.91
CA THR A 114 -8.48 19.26 7.02
C THR A 114 -9.79 18.50 7.23
N THR A 115 -10.44 18.04 6.17
CA THR A 115 -11.71 17.27 6.29
C THR A 115 -11.48 15.90 6.93
N ALA A 116 -10.34 15.25 6.63
CA ALA A 116 -9.98 13.96 7.21
C ALA A 116 -9.67 14.03 8.72
N GLU A 117 -9.06 15.12 9.18
CA GLU A 117 -8.68 15.29 10.60
C GLU A 117 -9.91 15.53 11.52
N TYR A 118 -10.96 16.18 11.02
CA TYR A 118 -12.13 16.52 11.83
C TYR A 118 -13.08 15.32 12.02
N ASP A 119 -13.15 14.41 11.03
CA ASP A 119 -13.95 13.18 11.13
C ASP A 119 -13.36 12.16 12.14
N ASP A 120 -12.06 12.24 12.42
CA ASP A 120 -11.41 11.40 13.42
C ASP A 120 -11.65 11.89 14.86
N ILE A 121 -11.64 13.21 15.06
CA ILE A 121 -11.89 13.84 16.37
C ILE A 121 -13.34 13.65 16.82
N ASP A 122 -14.32 13.74 15.91
CA ASP A 122 -15.74 13.55 16.25
C ASP A 122 -16.04 12.10 16.67
N ARG A 123 -15.33 11.12 16.07
CA ARG A 123 -15.44 9.70 16.46
C ARG A 123 -14.89 9.40 17.86
N GLU A 124 -13.95 10.20 18.35
CA GLU A 124 -13.37 10.03 19.69
C GLU A 124 -14.27 10.64 20.79
N LEU A 125 -14.97 11.74 20.49
CA LEU A 125 -15.91 12.37 21.42
C LEU A 125 -17.16 11.52 21.69
N ASP A 126 -17.63 10.74 20.71
CA ASP A 126 -18.78 9.83 20.86
C ASP A 126 -18.44 8.56 21.68
N ARG A 127 -17.16 8.37 22.03
CA ARG A 127 -16.66 7.21 22.78
C ARG A 127 -16.48 7.47 24.29
N LEU A 128 -16.75 8.69 24.77
CA LEU A 128 -16.73 9.10 26.18
C LEU A 128 -18.15 9.25 26.75
#